data_AF-A0A7C5W3A3-F1
#
_entry.id   AF-A0A7C5W3A3-F1
#
_cell.length_a   1.000
_cell.length_b   1.000
_cell.length_c   1.000
_cell.angle_alpha   90.00
_cell.angle_beta   90.00
_cell.angle_gamma   90.00
#
_symmetry.space_group_name_H-M   'P 1'
#
loop_
_entity.id
_entity.type
_entity.pdbx_description
1 polymer ?
#
loop_
_entity_poly.entity_id
_entity_poly.type
_entity_poly.pdbx_seq_one_letter_code
_entity_poly.pdbx_strand_id
1 'polypeptide(L)'
;MGKIPETDAGLSEEQAIQAGTILREGLDILRSLQFNKKASILRYEIVDEGKPHLGIEPTRRLVSGLDDLDVYVSRVSTREILAGRGRIELTDLKFIFYEEVKDTDEIVYNGKTYKVIQVEYYDPDIGRSIVIARAV
;
A
#
# COMPACT_ATOMS: atom_id res chain seq x y z
N MET A 1 -46.24 -11.45 9.07
CA MET A 1 -45.25 -11.39 7.97
C MET A 1 -44.31 -10.24 8.27
N GLY A 2 -43.10 -10.54 8.76
CA GLY A 2 -42.10 -9.53 9.10
C GLY A 2 -41.41 -9.05 7.83
N LYS A 3 -41.27 -7.72 7.68
CA LYS A 3 -40.53 -7.11 6.57
C LYS A 3 -39.05 -7.45 6.74
N ILE A 4 -38.46 -8.06 5.72
CA ILE A 4 -37.01 -8.23 5.59
C ILE A 4 -36.42 -6.83 5.39
N PRO A 5 -35.41 -6.41 6.17
CA PRO A 5 -34.79 -5.11 6.00
C PRO A 5 -34.00 -5.11 4.68
N GLU A 6 -34.46 -4.33 3.71
CA GLU A 6 -33.67 -4.00 2.53
C GLU A 6 -32.44 -3.23 3.01
N THR A 7 -31.26 -3.79 2.77
CA THR A 7 -30.01 -3.03 2.87
C THR A 7 -30.10 -1.85 1.89
N ASP A 8 -29.48 -0.70 2.21
CA ASP A 8 -29.57 0.59 1.46
C ASP A 8 -29.29 0.50 -0.07
N ALA A 9 -28.90 -0.67 -0.58
CA ALA A 9 -28.70 -0.98 -1.99
C ALA A 9 -29.92 -1.63 -2.69
N GLY A 10 -31.05 -1.84 -2.01
CA GLY A 10 -32.23 -2.52 -2.57
C GLY A 10 -32.01 -4.00 -2.88
N LEU A 11 -30.99 -4.60 -2.26
CA LEU A 11 -30.67 -6.03 -2.38
C LEU A 11 -31.28 -6.79 -1.21
N SER A 12 -31.85 -7.96 -1.50
CA SER A 12 -32.19 -8.93 -0.44
C SER A 12 -30.91 -9.42 0.25
N GLU A 13 -31.04 -9.86 1.50
CA GLU A 13 -29.91 -10.31 2.33
C GLU A 13 -29.12 -11.46 1.67
N GLU A 14 -29.82 -12.42 1.04
CA GLU A 14 -29.20 -13.49 0.26
C GLU A 14 -28.42 -12.97 -0.94
N GLN A 15 -28.95 -12.00 -1.68
CA GLN A 15 -28.25 -11.40 -2.82
C GLN A 15 -27.01 -10.62 -2.38
N ALA A 16 -27.05 -9.95 -1.23
CA ALA A 16 -25.91 -9.24 -0.69
C ALA A 16 -24.79 -10.20 -0.28
N ILE A 17 -25.14 -11.33 0.36
CA ILE A 17 -24.19 -12.38 0.74
C ILE A 17 -23.56 -13.03 -0.49
N GLN A 18 -24.37 -13.35 -1.50
CA GLN A 18 -23.91 -13.97 -2.74
C GLN A 18 -22.99 -13.03 -3.54
N ALA A 19 -23.35 -11.73 -3.64
CA ALA A 19 -22.50 -10.72 -4.23
C ALA A 19 -21.18 -10.56 -3.46
N GLY A 20 -21.22 -10.55 -2.12
CA GLY A 20 -20.03 -10.50 -1.28
C GLY A 20 -19.10 -11.71 -1.48
N THR A 21 -19.67 -12.90 -1.68
CA THR A 21 -18.91 -14.14 -1.94
C THR A 21 -18.22 -14.08 -3.30
N ILE A 22 -18.93 -13.70 -4.36
CA ILE A 22 -18.38 -13.56 -5.71
C ILE A 22 -17.27 -12.51 -5.74
N LEU A 23 -17.45 -11.37 -5.05
CA LEU A 23 -16.43 -10.33 -4.95
C LEU A 23 -15.19 -10.83 -4.22
N ARG A 24 -15.35 -11.63 -3.16
CA ARG A 24 -14.24 -12.23 -2.43
C ARG A 24 -13.47 -13.23 -3.29
N GLU A 25 -14.17 -14.15 -3.95
CA GLU A 25 -13.57 -15.12 -4.86
C GLU A 25 -12.86 -14.43 -6.02
N GLY A 26 -13.47 -13.40 -6.62
CA GLY A 26 -12.84 -12.60 -7.66
C GLY A 26 -11.59 -11.86 -7.18
N LEU A 27 -11.62 -11.33 -5.96
CA LEU A 27 -10.46 -10.70 -5.34
C LEU A 27 -9.35 -11.72 -5.05
N ASP A 28 -9.70 -12.92 -4.60
CA ASP A 28 -8.75 -13.99 -4.32
C ASP A 28 -8.13 -14.56 -5.61
N ILE A 29 -8.86 -14.59 -6.72
CA ILE A 29 -8.31 -14.90 -8.05
C ILE A 29 -7.39 -13.77 -8.54
N LEU A 30 -7.78 -12.51 -8.38
CA LEU A 30 -6.91 -11.39 -8.75
C LEU A 30 -5.64 -11.36 -7.90
N ARG A 31 -5.74 -11.73 -6.62
CA ARG A 31 -4.59 -11.95 -5.74
C ARG A 31 -3.76 -13.14 -6.22
N SER A 32 -4.38 -14.27 -6.58
CA SER A 32 -3.68 -15.46 -7.09
C SER A 32 -2.87 -15.18 -8.38
N LEU A 33 -3.38 -14.29 -9.23
CA LEU A 33 -2.72 -13.84 -10.46
C LEU A 33 -1.57 -12.83 -10.22
N GLN A 34 -1.46 -12.27 -9.03
CA GLN A 34 -0.39 -11.37 -8.62
C GLN A 34 0.75 -12.08 -7.86
N PHE A 35 0.64 -13.39 -7.62
CA PHE A 35 1.71 -14.17 -6.99
C PHE A 35 3.01 -14.07 -7.82
N ASN A 36 4.14 -14.03 -7.10
CA ASN A 36 5.52 -13.90 -7.61
C ASN A 36 5.98 -12.49 -8.00
N LYS A 37 5.23 -11.44 -7.67
CA LYS A 37 5.80 -10.09 -7.72
C LYS A 37 6.70 -9.88 -6.51
N LYS A 38 7.93 -9.46 -6.80
CA LYS A 38 8.97 -9.24 -5.81
C LYS A 38 9.40 -7.78 -5.81
N ALA A 39 9.59 -7.23 -4.62
CA ALA A 39 10.15 -5.90 -4.43
C ALA A 39 11.09 -5.88 -3.22
N SER A 40 11.98 -4.90 -3.19
CA SER A 40 12.80 -4.59 -2.02
C SER A 40 12.34 -3.27 -1.41
N ILE A 41 12.47 -3.15 -0.09
CA ILE A 41 12.31 -1.91 0.66
C ILE A 41 13.72 -1.46 1.08
N LEU A 42 14.12 -0.28 0.61
CA LEU A 42 15.33 0.41 1.04
C LEU A 42 14.98 1.35 2.18
N ARG A 43 15.78 1.33 3.25
CA ARG A 43 15.55 2.12 4.45
C ARG A 43 16.70 3.08 4.70
N TYR A 44 16.41 4.24 5.25
CA TYR A 44 17.43 5.18 5.68
C TYR A 44 17.78 4.91 7.16
N GLU A 45 19.04 4.55 7.41
CA GLU A 45 19.60 4.51 8.76
C GLU A 45 20.25 5.85 9.09
N ILE A 46 20.08 6.28 10.34
CA ILE A 46 20.77 7.44 10.88
C ILE A 46 22.19 6.99 11.25
N VAL A 47 23.19 7.53 10.56
CA VAL A 47 24.61 7.22 10.79
C VAL A 47 25.23 8.22 11.76
N ASP A 48 24.66 9.43 11.82
CA ASP A 48 24.98 10.47 12.80
C ASP A 48 23.68 11.20 13.13
N GLU A 49 23.32 11.27 14.41
CA GLU A 49 22.12 11.97 14.88
C GLU A 49 22.18 13.48 14.62
N GLY A 50 23.36 14.01 14.32
CA GLY A 50 23.57 15.44 14.15
C GLY A 50 23.42 16.19 15.47
N LYS A 51 23.30 17.52 15.37
CA LYS A 51 23.08 18.40 16.53
C LYS A 51 22.04 19.44 16.13
N PRO A 52 20.73 19.12 16.26
CA PRO A 52 19.66 20.01 15.83
C PRO A 52 19.69 21.38 16.51
N HIS A 53 20.09 21.42 17.78
CA HIS A 53 20.28 22.65 18.55
C HIS A 53 21.41 23.55 18.02
N LEU A 54 22.27 23.03 17.14
CA LEU A 54 23.32 23.77 16.43
C LEU A 54 23.02 23.91 14.93
N GLY A 55 21.82 23.51 14.48
CA GLY A 55 21.44 23.51 13.06
C GLY A 55 22.17 22.46 12.21
N ILE A 56 22.75 21.43 12.84
CA ILE A 56 23.40 20.32 12.13
C ILE A 56 22.39 19.19 11.99
N GLU A 57 21.94 18.94 10.76
CA GLU A 57 21.01 17.87 10.44
C GLU A 57 21.63 16.47 10.61
N PRO A 58 20.82 15.44 10.92
CA PRO A 58 21.29 14.07 10.98
C PRO A 58 21.81 13.58 9.62
N THR A 59 22.92 12.86 9.62
CA THR A 59 23.42 12.20 8.41
C THR A 59 22.73 10.85 8.27
N ARG A 60 22.07 10.63 7.13
CA ARG A 60 21.36 9.38 6.82
C ARG A 60 22.05 8.63 5.70
N ARG A 61 22.03 7.30 5.77
CA ARG A 61 22.52 6.42 4.71
C ARG A 61 21.42 5.46 4.30
N LEU A 62 21.25 5.29 3.00
CA LEU A 62 20.37 4.27 2.44
C LEU A 62 21.03 2.89 2.62
N VAL A 63 20.33 1.97 3.26
CA VAL A 63 20.74 0.57 3.44
C VAL A 63 19.70 -0.36 2.83
N SER A 64 20.14 -1.57 2.44
CA SER A 64 19.22 -2.65 2.09
C SER A 64 18.36 -2.93 3.31
N GLY A 65 17.07 -2.62 3.24
CA GLY A 65 16.16 -2.82 4.36
C GLY A 65 15.68 -4.26 4.37
N LEU A 66 14.81 -4.58 3.40
CA LEU A 66 14.19 -5.89 3.23
C LEU A 66 14.16 -6.24 1.75
N ASP A 67 14.64 -7.42 1.38
CA ASP A 67 14.83 -7.83 0.00
C ASP A 67 13.93 -9.00 -0.40
N ASP A 68 13.57 -9.06 -1.70
CA ASP A 68 12.80 -10.14 -2.31
C ASP A 68 11.43 -10.44 -1.65
N LEU A 69 10.77 -9.36 -1.20
CA LEU A 69 9.48 -9.44 -0.53
C LEU A 69 8.35 -9.71 -1.53
N ASP A 70 7.44 -10.59 -1.14
CA ASP A 70 6.17 -10.75 -1.85
C ASP A 70 5.35 -9.46 -1.74
N VAL A 71 4.91 -8.94 -2.89
CA VAL A 71 4.22 -7.65 -2.95
C VAL A 71 3.04 -7.73 -3.91
N TYR A 72 1.93 -7.09 -3.54
CA TYR A 72 0.84 -6.83 -4.48
C TYR A 72 1.00 -5.44 -5.05
N VAL A 73 0.93 -5.32 -6.38
CA VAL A 73 1.14 -4.05 -7.08
C VAL A 73 -0.02 -3.78 -8.03
N SER A 74 -0.69 -2.65 -7.81
CA SER A 74 -1.75 -2.15 -8.68
C SER A 74 -1.53 -0.70 -9.05
N ARG A 75 -2.18 -0.25 -10.12
CA ARG A 75 -2.30 1.19 -10.40
C ARG A 75 -3.22 1.83 -9.37
N VAL A 76 -2.98 3.10 -9.04
CA VAL A 76 -3.94 3.88 -8.28
C VAL A 76 -5.20 4.12 -9.12
N SER A 77 -6.35 4.13 -8.46
CA SER A 77 -7.65 4.38 -9.06
C SER A 77 -7.95 5.88 -9.13
N THR A 78 -8.86 6.28 -10.04
CA THR A 78 -9.34 7.66 -10.13
C THR A 78 -9.93 8.15 -8.79
N ARG A 79 -10.55 7.25 -8.02
CA ARG A 79 -11.10 7.58 -6.69
C ARG A 79 -9.99 7.93 -5.70
N GLU A 80 -8.89 7.17 -5.68
CA GLU A 80 -7.73 7.44 -4.82
C GLU A 80 -7.07 8.77 -5.20
N ILE A 81 -6.97 9.09 -6.49
CA ILE A 81 -6.46 10.38 -6.97
C ILE A 81 -7.32 11.55 -6.48
N LEU A 82 -8.65 11.44 -6.60
CA LEU A 82 -9.58 12.45 -6.12
C LEU A 82 -9.49 12.62 -4.60
N ALA A 83 -9.38 11.51 -3.86
CA ALA A 83 -9.20 11.53 -2.41
C ALA A 83 -7.84 12.12 -2.00
N GLY A 84 -6.79 11.92 -2.79
CA GLY A 84 -5.44 12.41 -2.59
C GLY A 84 -5.26 13.92 -2.78
N ARG A 85 -6.31 14.64 -3.22
CA ARG A 85 -6.33 16.11 -3.36
C ARG A 85 -5.11 16.67 -4.12
N GLY A 86 -4.73 15.99 -5.21
CA GLY A 86 -3.62 16.40 -6.08
C GLY A 86 -2.23 15.94 -5.66
N ARG A 87 -2.09 15.19 -4.55
CA ARG A 87 -0.81 14.58 -4.15
C ARG A 87 -0.51 13.28 -4.91
N ILE A 88 -1.55 12.57 -5.33
CA ILE A 88 -1.47 11.29 -6.03
C ILE A 88 -1.75 11.51 -7.53
N GLU A 89 -0.97 10.86 -8.38
CA GLU A 89 -1.04 10.93 -9.84
C GLU A 89 -1.37 9.55 -10.45
N LEU A 90 -1.93 9.53 -11.67
CA LEU A 90 -2.26 8.28 -12.39
C LEU A 90 -1.06 7.36 -12.66
N THR A 91 0.14 7.92 -12.64
CA THR A 91 1.42 7.22 -12.81
C THR A 91 1.90 6.56 -11.52
N ASP A 92 1.31 6.89 -10.37
CA ASP A 92 1.66 6.31 -9.08
C ASP A 92 1.17 4.87 -8.97
N LEU A 93 1.89 4.08 -8.18
CA LEU A 93 1.56 2.70 -7.92
C LEU A 93 1.19 2.50 -6.47
N LYS A 94 0.23 1.61 -6.25
CA LYS A 94 -0.15 1.11 -4.94
C LYS A 94 0.56 -0.20 -4.69
N PHE A 95 1.26 -0.28 -3.56
CA PHE A 95 1.97 -1.45 -3.09
C PHE A 95 1.34 -1.95 -1.80
N ILE A 96 1.20 -3.26 -1.67
CA ILE A 96 0.78 -3.91 -0.44
C ILE A 96 1.86 -4.90 -0.03
N PHE A 97 2.43 -4.68 1.15
CA PHE A 97 3.44 -5.51 1.77
C PHE A 97 2.88 -6.18 3.03
N TYR A 98 3.45 -7.32 3.40
CA TYR A 98 3.30 -7.93 4.72
C TYR A 98 4.50 -7.59 5.62
N GLU A 99 5.00 -6.38 5.44
CA GLU A 99 6.05 -5.77 6.24
C GLU A 99 5.67 -4.30 6.50
N GLU A 100 6.16 -3.73 7.61
CA GLU A 100 6.00 -2.30 7.87
C GLU A 100 6.77 -1.47 6.83
N VAL A 101 6.09 -0.54 6.17
CA VAL A 101 6.68 0.43 5.24
C VAL A 101 6.52 1.84 5.80
N LYS A 102 7.62 2.60 5.84
CA LYS A 102 7.64 3.99 6.31
C LYS A 102 7.54 4.97 5.15
N ASP A 103 7.10 6.18 5.44
CA ASP A 103 7.03 7.29 4.47
C ASP A 103 8.40 7.73 3.95
N THR A 104 9.45 7.47 4.72
CA THR A 104 10.85 7.73 4.33
C THR A 104 11.48 6.59 3.54
N ASP A 105 10.82 5.43 3.42
CA ASP A 105 11.36 4.28 2.71
C ASP A 105 11.28 4.49 1.18
N GLU A 106 12.14 3.78 0.47
CA GLU A 106 12.10 3.67 -1.00
C GLU A 106 11.84 2.21 -1.40
N ILE A 107 11.07 2.00 -2.45
CA ILE A 107 10.70 0.66 -2.93
C ILE A 107 11.39 0.42 -4.26
N VAL A 108 12.12 -0.69 -4.38
CA VAL A 108 12.67 -1.16 -5.66
C VAL A 108 11.77 -2.23 -6.23
N TYR A 109 11.18 -1.95 -7.39
CA TYR A 109 10.29 -2.88 -8.07
C TYR A 109 10.58 -2.85 -9.58
N ASN A 110 10.79 -4.02 -10.19
CA ASN A 110 11.15 -4.17 -11.60
C ASN A 110 12.34 -3.28 -12.04
N GLY A 111 13.37 -3.18 -11.21
CA GLY A 111 14.59 -2.39 -11.48
C GLY A 111 14.39 -0.88 -11.44
N LYS A 112 13.23 -0.39 -10.95
CA LYS A 112 12.96 1.03 -10.74
C LYS A 112 12.77 1.32 -9.26
N THR A 113 13.19 2.51 -8.85
CA THR A 113 13.00 3.02 -7.50
C THR A 113 11.74 3.87 -7.42
N TYR A 114 10.97 3.66 -6.35
CA TYR A 114 9.74 4.38 -6.06
C TYR A 114 9.84 5.00 -4.67
N LYS A 115 9.60 6.31 -4.55
CA LYS A 115 9.51 6.98 -3.26
C LYS A 115 8.10 6.83 -2.69
N VAL A 116 7.99 6.46 -1.41
CA VAL A 116 6.71 6.42 -0.71
C VAL A 116 6.18 7.85 -0.59
N ILE A 117 4.99 8.08 -1.14
CA ILE A 117 4.32 9.39 -1.09
C ILE A 117 3.27 9.40 0.02
N GLN A 118 2.67 8.23 0.29
CA GLN A 118 1.65 8.09 1.29
C GLN A 118 1.61 6.65 1.82
N VAL A 119 1.57 6.52 3.15
CA VAL A 119 1.17 5.28 3.83
C VAL A 119 -0.33 5.38 4.09
N GLU A 120 -1.14 4.59 3.39
CA GLU A 120 -2.59 4.62 3.56
C GLU A 120 -3.02 3.92 4.84
N TYR A 121 -2.34 2.83 5.17
CA TYR A 121 -2.71 1.97 6.28
C TYR A 121 -1.55 1.06 6.69
N TYR A 122 -1.43 0.82 8.00
CA TYR A 122 -0.57 -0.21 8.57
C TYR A 122 -1.37 -1.00 9.61
N ASP A 123 -1.34 -2.32 9.49
CA ASP A 123 -1.94 -3.27 10.42
C ASP A 123 -0.82 -3.97 11.22
N PRO A 124 -0.60 -3.60 12.49
CA PRO A 124 0.49 -4.16 13.28
C PRO A 124 0.27 -5.63 13.66
N ASP A 125 -0.98 -6.12 13.65
CA ASP A 125 -1.29 -7.50 14.08
C ASP A 125 -0.83 -8.53 13.04
N ILE A 126 -0.84 -8.15 11.75
CA ILE A 126 -0.43 -9.00 10.63
C ILE A 126 0.74 -8.42 9.83
N GLY A 127 1.33 -7.31 10.29
CA GLY A 127 2.45 -6.63 9.63
C GLY A 127 2.12 -6.05 8.26
N ARG A 128 0.84 -5.77 7.94
CA ARG A 128 0.45 -5.40 6.57
C ARG A 128 0.47 -3.89 6.36
N SER A 129 1.28 -3.41 5.41
CA SER A 129 1.28 -2.02 4.94
C SER A 129 0.65 -1.88 3.56
N ILE A 130 -0.14 -0.82 3.40
CA ILE A 130 -0.66 -0.36 2.10
C ILE A 130 -0.08 1.03 1.84
N VAL A 131 0.67 1.18 0.76
CA VAL A 131 1.36 2.42 0.43
C VAL A 131 1.17 2.82 -1.03
N ILE A 132 1.22 4.12 -1.28
CA ILE A 132 1.28 4.70 -2.62
C ILE A 132 2.68 5.28 -2.81
N ALA A 133 3.32 4.89 -3.91
CA ALA A 133 4.67 5.30 -4.22
C ALA A 133 4.82 5.73 -5.69
N ARG A 134 5.74 6.67 -5.91
CA ARG A 134 5.99 7.33 -7.20
C ARG A 134 7.38 6.99 -7.71
N ALA A 135 7.48 6.63 -8.98
CA ALA A 135 8.77 6.38 -9.62
C ALA A 135 9.66 7.64 -9.58
N VAL A 136 10.93 7.45 -9.25
CA VAL A 136 11.98 8.50 -9.25
C VAL A 136 12.68 8.55 -10.59
#